data_AF-A0A2V4C572-F1
#
_entry.id   AF-A0A2V4C572-F1
#
_cell.length_a   1.000
_cell.length_b   1.000
_cell.length_c   1.000
_cell.angle_alpha   90.00
_cell.angle_beta   90.00
_cell.angle_gamma   90.00
#
_symmetry.space_group_name_H-M   'P 1'
#
loop_
_entity.id
_entity.type
_entity.pdbx_description
1 polymer ?
#
loop_
_entity_poly.entity_id
_entity_poly.type
_entity_poly.pdbx_seq_one_letter_code
_entity_poly.pdbx_strand_id
1 'polypeptide(L)'
;MSELVTKELHVCMGLNSCKNAGYSGNNDCAGQGDCSTAVGHPCHTLNACKGQGGCGIFGTTEELCHPGENDCRYQGSCGVPILSSRFMAQGPNKGLSVWQLARIRFEEKRIKKGESFGEAPQQYGPSDEYVNSIRGTSGVDYSSCGQSGSRSCSYINNPAERKAAAAERVLKMEEESAKKLPESLSNCQPKNNGH
;
A
#
# COMPACT_ATOMS: atom_id res chain seq x y z
N MET A 1 4.15 15.37 26.77
CA MET A 1 5.15 14.29 26.68
C MET A 1 4.95 13.60 25.35
N SER A 2 6.04 13.43 24.60
CA SER A 2 6.07 13.12 23.17
C SER A 2 5.30 11.84 22.82
N GLU A 3 4.25 11.95 22.00
CA GLU A 3 3.53 10.80 21.40
C GLU A 3 4.36 10.06 20.33
N LEU A 4 5.69 10.18 20.37
CA LEU A 4 6.61 9.14 19.89
C LEU A 4 6.58 7.93 20.85
N VAL A 5 5.38 7.51 21.26
CA VAL A 5 5.14 6.12 21.62
C VAL A 5 5.56 5.33 20.38
N THR A 6 6.48 4.39 20.57
CA THR A 6 7.14 3.53 19.59
C THR A 6 6.14 2.66 18.82
N LYS A 7 5.21 3.27 18.10
CA LYS A 7 4.29 2.59 17.20
C LYS A 7 5.12 2.10 16.03
N GLU A 8 5.03 0.79 15.77
CA GLU A 8 5.57 0.20 14.56
C GLU A 8 5.10 1.00 13.35
N LEU A 9 6.02 1.35 12.45
CA LEU A 9 5.71 2.09 11.24
C LEU A 9 5.54 1.12 10.09
N HIS A 10 4.34 1.11 9.51
CA HIS A 10 4.02 0.35 8.32
C HIS A 10 3.24 1.20 7.34
N VAL A 11 3.44 0.93 6.04
CA VAL A 11 2.93 1.75 4.94
C VAL A 11 1.49 1.44 4.55
N CYS A 12 0.88 0.38 5.11
CA CYS A 12 -0.50 0.03 4.80
C CYS A 12 -1.21 -0.83 5.85
N MET A 13 -2.54 -0.78 5.80
CA MET A 13 -3.46 -1.75 6.37
C MET A 13 -2.97 -3.19 6.13
N GLY A 14 -2.98 -3.98 7.20
CA GLY A 14 -2.60 -5.38 7.18
C GLY A 14 -1.10 -5.66 7.07
N LEU A 15 -0.23 -4.66 7.33
CA LEU A 15 1.24 -4.84 7.32
C LEU A 15 1.89 -4.64 8.69
N ASN A 16 1.10 -4.64 9.76
CA ASN A 16 1.60 -4.57 11.13
C ASN A 16 2.18 -5.91 11.59
N SER A 17 3.23 -5.88 12.40
CA SER A 17 3.97 -7.03 12.92
C SER A 17 3.41 -7.57 14.24
N CYS A 18 2.64 -6.78 14.99
CA CYS A 18 2.20 -7.13 16.34
C CYS A 18 0.74 -6.78 16.64
N LYS A 19 0.21 -7.37 17.72
CA LYS A 19 -1.05 -6.99 18.37
C LYS A 19 -1.01 -5.50 18.75
N ASN A 20 -2.13 -4.81 18.57
CA ASN A 20 -2.28 -3.37 18.86
C ASN A 20 -1.29 -2.44 18.13
N ALA A 21 -0.65 -2.92 17.06
CA ALA A 21 0.26 -2.15 16.22
C ALA A 21 -0.41 -1.56 14.95
N GLY A 22 -1.71 -1.76 14.78
CA GLY A 22 -2.54 -1.03 13.83
C GLY A 22 -2.63 0.46 14.16
N TYR A 23 -3.22 1.25 13.27
CA TYR A 23 -3.38 2.69 13.45
C TYR A 23 -4.24 3.01 14.68
N SER A 24 -5.41 2.39 14.79
CA SER A 24 -6.29 2.54 15.96
C SER A 24 -5.79 1.81 17.21
N GLY A 25 -4.81 0.92 17.06
CA GLY A 25 -4.38 0.01 18.12
C GLY A 25 -5.36 -1.12 18.43
N ASN A 26 -6.40 -1.32 17.59
CA ASN A 26 -7.42 -2.34 17.76
C ASN A 26 -7.24 -3.49 16.75
N ASN A 27 -6.20 -4.30 16.94
CA ASN A 27 -5.97 -5.50 16.13
C ASN A 27 -5.42 -6.62 17.01
N ASP A 28 -5.85 -7.86 16.79
CA ASP A 28 -5.49 -8.97 17.68
C ASP A 28 -4.15 -9.62 17.33
N CYS A 29 -3.74 -9.57 16.07
CA CYS A 29 -2.45 -10.12 15.64
C CYS A 29 -1.80 -9.33 14.50
N ALA A 30 -0.62 -9.80 14.10
CA ALA A 30 0.09 -9.29 12.93
C ALA A 30 -0.76 -9.44 11.67
N GLY A 31 -0.72 -8.47 10.78
CA GLY A 31 -1.49 -8.49 9.55
C GLY A 31 -2.96 -8.05 9.69
N GLN A 32 -3.42 -7.63 10.86
CA GLN A 32 -4.80 -7.19 11.10
C GLN A 32 -4.96 -5.68 11.33
N GLY A 33 -3.89 -4.90 11.16
CA GLY A 33 -3.91 -3.45 11.34
C GLY A 33 -4.83 -2.78 10.33
N ASP A 34 -5.59 -1.81 10.79
CA ASP A 34 -6.65 -1.10 10.08
C ASP A 34 -6.16 0.00 9.12
N CYS A 35 -5.01 0.62 9.36
CA CYS A 35 -4.48 1.64 8.46
C CYS A 35 -2.96 1.78 8.63
N SER A 36 -2.27 2.43 7.70
CA SER A 36 -0.85 2.74 7.82
C SER A 36 -0.57 3.62 9.04
N THR A 37 0.49 3.29 9.77
CA THR A 37 1.06 4.11 10.85
C THR A 37 2.24 4.97 10.39
N ALA A 38 2.85 4.64 9.25
CA ALA A 38 3.89 5.48 8.64
C ALA A 38 3.33 6.86 8.27
N VAL A 39 4.21 7.88 8.35
CA VAL A 39 3.87 9.25 7.96
C VAL A 39 3.41 9.26 6.51
N GLY A 40 2.20 9.76 6.27
CA GLY A 40 1.62 9.80 4.94
C GLY A 40 2.34 10.80 4.04
N HIS A 41 2.59 10.40 2.79
CA HIS A 41 3.16 11.28 1.78
C HIS A 41 2.72 10.87 0.37
N PRO A 42 2.52 11.84 -0.54
CA PRO A 42 2.02 11.57 -1.89
C PRO A 42 3.13 11.23 -2.89
N CYS A 43 4.39 11.58 -2.62
CA CYS A 43 5.47 11.63 -3.59
C CYS A 43 6.72 10.84 -3.19
N HIS A 44 7.48 10.42 -4.20
CA HIS A 44 8.77 9.76 -4.07
C HIS A 44 9.73 10.67 -3.31
N THR A 45 10.64 10.07 -2.55
CA THR A 45 11.60 10.73 -1.64
C THR A 45 11.02 11.50 -0.47
N LEU A 46 9.71 11.45 -0.18
CA LEU A 46 9.12 12.14 0.98
C LEU A 46 9.06 11.29 2.27
N ASN A 47 9.58 10.07 2.25
CA ASN A 47 9.62 9.20 3.41
C ASN A 47 10.65 9.70 4.45
N ALA A 48 10.29 9.64 5.74
CA ALA A 48 11.15 10.15 6.80
C ALA A 48 12.26 9.16 7.19
N CYS A 49 12.00 7.85 7.11
CA CYS A 49 12.95 6.77 7.44
C CYS A 49 12.85 5.55 6.49
N LYS A 50 13.70 4.53 6.75
CA LYS A 50 13.60 3.18 6.19
C LYS A 50 12.19 2.60 6.38
N GLY A 51 11.69 1.88 5.38
CA GLY A 51 10.41 1.16 5.45
C GLY A 51 9.14 2.04 5.44
N GLN A 52 9.23 3.28 4.97
CA GLN A 52 8.13 4.24 4.93
C GLN A 52 7.77 4.73 3.51
N GLY A 53 8.28 4.10 2.45
CA GLY A 53 7.90 4.37 1.07
C GLY A 53 6.83 3.41 0.57
N GLY A 54 5.63 3.88 0.25
CA GLY A 54 4.60 3.06 -0.40
C GLY A 54 4.83 3.10 -1.91
N CYS A 55 4.90 1.97 -2.62
CA CYS A 55 5.29 1.98 -4.04
C CYS A 55 4.08 1.95 -4.98
N GLY A 56 4.30 2.21 -6.26
CA GLY A 56 3.27 2.13 -7.31
C GLY A 56 3.55 3.08 -8.46
N ILE A 57 4.14 4.24 -8.17
CA ILE A 57 4.52 5.21 -9.20
C ILE A 57 5.79 5.96 -8.81
N PHE A 58 6.54 6.43 -9.83
CA PHE A 58 7.80 7.17 -9.67
C PHE A 58 8.80 6.40 -8.82
N GLY A 59 9.51 5.49 -9.48
CA GLY A 59 10.55 4.63 -8.93
C GLY A 59 11.06 3.67 -10.00
N THR A 60 12.08 2.89 -9.70
CA THR A 60 12.58 1.81 -10.55
C THR A 60 11.63 0.61 -10.50
N THR A 61 11.70 -0.27 -11.49
CA THR A 61 10.96 -1.54 -11.48
C THR A 61 11.23 -2.35 -10.21
N GLU A 62 12.45 -2.28 -9.69
CA GLU A 62 12.83 -2.96 -8.45
C GLU A 62 12.16 -2.31 -7.23
N GLU A 63 12.13 -0.98 -7.13
CA GLU A 63 11.42 -0.29 -6.04
C GLU A 63 9.91 -0.59 -6.07
N LEU A 64 9.31 -0.69 -7.26
CA LEU A 64 7.90 -1.08 -7.40
C LEU A 64 7.65 -2.54 -6.98
N CYS A 65 8.66 -3.39 -7.06
CA CYS A 65 8.61 -4.76 -6.60
C CYS A 65 8.71 -4.90 -5.06
N HIS A 66 9.04 -3.84 -4.32
CA HIS A 66 9.29 -3.87 -2.88
C HIS A 66 8.56 -2.74 -2.10
N PRO A 67 7.21 -2.72 -2.12
CA PRO A 67 6.40 -1.74 -1.38
C PRO A 67 6.73 -1.76 0.11
N GLY A 68 7.03 -0.59 0.68
CA GLY A 68 7.32 -0.46 2.11
C GLY A 68 8.72 -0.94 2.51
N GLU A 69 9.63 -1.18 1.57
CA GLU A 69 10.97 -1.72 1.84
C GLU A 69 12.11 -0.83 1.34
N ASN A 70 11.91 0.49 1.29
CA ASN A 70 13.00 1.43 0.99
C ASN A 70 14.09 1.35 2.07
N ASP A 71 15.36 1.53 1.68
CA ASP A 71 16.50 1.29 2.56
C ASP A 71 16.82 2.48 3.47
N CYS A 72 16.61 3.70 2.98
CA CYS A 72 16.87 4.92 3.74
C CYS A 72 15.75 5.95 3.60
N ARG A 73 15.84 6.98 4.46
CA ARG A 73 15.18 8.27 4.29
C ARG A 73 15.32 8.76 2.85
N TYR A 74 14.27 9.35 2.30
CA TYR A 74 14.25 9.93 0.95
C TYR A 74 14.50 8.95 -0.22
N GLN A 75 14.39 7.65 0.02
CA GLN A 75 14.49 6.58 -1.01
C GLN A 75 13.19 5.77 -1.15
N GLY A 76 12.10 6.27 -0.56
CA GLY A 76 10.77 5.66 -0.63
C GLY A 76 10.00 6.15 -1.84
N SER A 77 9.22 5.24 -2.44
CA SER A 77 8.30 5.56 -3.52
C SER A 77 6.98 6.16 -3.02
N CYS A 78 6.15 6.64 -3.96
CA CYS A 78 4.96 7.45 -3.71
C CYS A 78 3.77 6.70 -3.08
N GLY A 79 3.15 7.30 -2.07
CA GLY A 79 1.77 7.00 -1.70
C GLY A 79 1.66 6.13 -0.45
N VAL A 80 1.77 6.79 0.70
CA VAL A 80 1.43 6.22 2.01
C VAL A 80 0.18 6.94 2.53
N PRO A 81 -0.92 6.24 2.86
CA PRO A 81 -1.12 4.78 2.76
C PRO A 81 -1.16 4.25 1.33
N ILE A 82 -0.83 2.97 1.16
CA ILE A 82 -1.04 2.24 -0.11
C ILE A 82 -2.54 1.89 -0.23
N LEU A 83 -3.32 2.70 -0.96
CA LEU A 83 -4.75 2.41 -1.17
C LEU A 83 -4.97 1.20 -2.08
N SER A 84 -6.17 0.63 -2.04
CA SER A 84 -6.59 -0.49 -2.92
C SER A 84 -6.49 -0.12 -4.41
N SER A 85 -6.71 1.17 -4.73
CA SER A 85 -6.63 1.72 -6.08
C SER A 85 -5.20 1.89 -6.61
N ARG A 86 -4.15 1.61 -5.82
CA ARG A 86 -2.76 1.82 -6.24
C ARG A 86 -2.33 0.74 -7.21
N PHE A 87 -1.81 1.15 -8.37
CA PHE A 87 -1.24 0.24 -9.36
C PHE A 87 0.24 0.52 -9.60
N MET A 88 0.96 -0.49 -10.06
CA MET A 88 2.35 -0.35 -10.52
C MET A 88 2.39 0.29 -11.92
N ALA A 89 3.04 1.45 -12.06
CA ALA A 89 3.04 2.22 -13.30
C ALA A 89 3.93 1.63 -14.41
N GLN A 90 4.93 0.83 -14.05
CA GLN A 90 5.92 0.26 -14.97
C GLN A 90 6.40 -1.10 -14.51
N GLY A 91 7.19 -1.77 -15.35
CA GLY A 91 7.73 -3.09 -15.08
C GLY A 91 6.80 -4.25 -15.49
N PRO A 92 7.18 -5.49 -15.19
CA PRO A 92 6.43 -6.69 -15.57
C PRO A 92 5.05 -6.77 -14.89
N ASN A 93 4.89 -6.13 -13.72
CA ASN A 93 3.64 -6.10 -12.97
C ASN A 93 2.80 -4.85 -13.25
N LYS A 94 3.06 -4.18 -14.37
CA LYS A 94 2.36 -2.94 -14.73
C LYS A 94 0.84 -3.13 -14.72
N GLY A 95 0.15 -2.20 -14.05
CA GLY A 95 -1.31 -2.19 -13.94
C GLY A 95 -1.86 -3.13 -12.87
N LEU A 96 -1.02 -3.84 -12.12
CA LEU A 96 -1.44 -4.69 -11.01
C LEU A 96 -1.36 -3.93 -9.67
N SER A 97 -2.12 -4.41 -8.69
CA SER A 97 -2.30 -3.80 -7.37
C SER A 97 -1.01 -3.83 -6.56
N VAL A 98 -0.62 -2.68 -6.06
CA VAL A 98 0.52 -2.54 -5.14
C VAL A 98 0.19 -3.18 -3.81
N TRP A 99 -1.02 -2.94 -3.29
CA TRP A 99 -1.41 -3.43 -1.97
C TRP A 99 -1.33 -4.94 -1.89
N GLN A 100 -1.86 -5.64 -2.89
CA GLN A 100 -1.85 -7.10 -2.92
C GLN A 100 -0.42 -7.64 -2.96
N LEU A 101 0.48 -7.02 -3.73
CA LEU A 101 1.91 -7.37 -3.73
C LEU A 101 2.56 -7.13 -2.37
N ALA A 102 2.27 -5.98 -1.73
CA ALA A 102 2.78 -5.67 -0.39
C ALA A 102 2.32 -6.69 0.64
N ARG A 103 1.04 -7.08 0.56
CA ARG A 103 0.42 -8.03 1.47
C ARG A 103 1.04 -9.41 1.34
N ILE A 104 1.13 -9.96 0.14
CA ILE A 104 1.68 -11.31 -0.04
C ILE A 104 3.17 -11.38 0.35
N ARG A 105 3.95 -10.32 0.12
CA ARG A 105 5.34 -10.25 0.59
C ARG A 105 5.47 -10.24 2.10
N PHE A 106 4.57 -9.52 2.79
CA PHE A 106 4.49 -9.57 4.23
C PHE A 106 4.23 -10.99 4.72
N GLU A 107 3.26 -11.68 4.11
CA GLU A 107 2.94 -13.08 4.44
C GLU A 107 4.14 -14.01 4.17
N GLU A 108 4.81 -13.91 3.01
CA GLU A 108 6.02 -14.68 2.69
C GLU A 108 7.12 -14.48 3.74
N LYS A 109 7.33 -13.25 4.21
CA LYS A 109 8.34 -12.94 5.25
C LYS A 109 7.97 -13.57 6.59
N ARG A 110 6.69 -13.53 6.98
CA ARG A 110 6.21 -14.17 8.22
C ARG A 110 6.35 -15.69 8.13
N ILE A 111 5.95 -16.29 7.02
CA ILE A 111 6.08 -17.74 6.76
C ILE A 111 7.54 -18.17 6.84
N LYS A 112 8.46 -17.44 6.17
CA LYS A 112 9.91 -17.73 6.22
C LYS A 112 10.49 -17.67 7.62
N LYS A 113 9.93 -16.85 8.50
CA LYS A 113 10.34 -16.74 9.92
C LYS A 113 9.59 -17.68 10.86
N GLY A 114 8.59 -18.43 10.37
CA GLY A 114 7.73 -19.26 11.20
C GLY A 114 6.78 -18.46 12.11
N GLU A 115 6.45 -17.22 11.73
CA GLU A 115 5.60 -16.32 12.51
C GLU A 115 4.15 -16.39 12.02
N SER A 116 3.18 -16.41 12.94
CA SER A 116 1.74 -16.42 12.60
C SER A 116 1.26 -15.04 12.13
N PHE A 117 0.24 -14.97 11.29
CA PHE A 117 -0.40 -13.71 10.89
C PHE A 117 -1.89 -13.96 10.66
N GLY A 118 -2.69 -12.91 10.82
CA GLY A 118 -4.13 -12.94 10.57
C GLY A 118 -4.50 -12.30 9.24
N GLU A 119 -5.76 -12.45 8.84
CA GLU A 119 -6.31 -11.87 7.62
C GLU A 119 -6.36 -10.34 7.69
N ALA A 120 -6.17 -9.69 6.54
CA ALA A 120 -6.28 -8.24 6.46
C ALA A 120 -7.74 -7.79 6.67
N PRO A 121 -7.99 -6.60 7.24
CA PRO A 121 -9.35 -6.08 7.43
C PRO A 121 -10.19 -5.93 6.14
N GLN A 122 -9.53 -5.77 4.99
CA GLN A 122 -10.18 -5.84 3.67
C GLN A 122 -9.35 -6.67 2.71
N GLN A 123 -10.04 -7.36 1.80
CA GLN A 123 -9.44 -8.32 0.87
C GLN A 123 -8.44 -7.69 -0.12
N TYR A 124 -8.68 -6.45 -0.56
CA TYR A 124 -7.87 -5.79 -1.60
C TYR A 124 -7.16 -4.51 -1.13
N GLY A 125 -7.16 -4.26 0.18
CA GLY A 125 -6.60 -3.04 0.75
C GLY A 125 -7.66 -1.99 1.05
N PRO A 126 -7.26 -0.87 1.67
CA PRO A 126 -8.19 0.16 2.11
C PRO A 126 -8.58 1.09 0.96
N SER A 127 -9.86 1.43 0.83
CA SER A 127 -10.32 2.53 -0.01
C SER A 127 -9.99 3.90 0.60
N ASP A 128 -10.03 4.96 -0.20
CA ASP A 128 -9.84 6.33 0.29
C ASP A 128 -10.92 6.72 1.32
N GLU A 129 -12.17 6.32 1.06
CA GLU A 129 -13.28 6.52 1.99
C GLU A 129 -13.06 5.81 3.33
N TYR A 130 -12.49 4.60 3.31
CA TYR A 130 -12.17 3.85 4.53
C TYR A 130 -11.01 4.48 5.32
N VAL A 131 -9.96 4.94 4.64
CA VAL A 131 -8.87 5.66 5.32
C VAL A 131 -9.39 6.92 5.99
N ASN A 132 -10.25 7.67 5.30
CA ASN A 132 -10.90 8.86 5.84
C ASN A 132 -11.73 8.55 7.09
N SER A 133 -12.54 7.49 7.07
CA SER A 133 -13.36 7.11 8.23
C SER A 133 -12.51 6.70 9.44
N ILE A 134 -11.45 5.91 9.24
CA ILE A 134 -10.56 5.47 10.33
C ILE A 134 -9.75 6.62 10.92
N ARG A 135 -9.29 7.57 10.09
CA ARG A 135 -8.49 8.72 10.54
C ARG A 135 -9.32 9.87 11.08
N GLY A 136 -10.65 9.78 11.01
CA GLY A 136 -11.55 10.89 11.33
C GLY A 136 -11.35 12.10 10.41
N THR A 137 -10.83 11.89 9.20
CA THR A 137 -10.68 12.94 8.18
C THR A 137 -11.86 12.88 7.21
N SER A 138 -12.38 14.03 6.78
CA SER A 138 -13.45 14.10 5.78
C SER A 138 -13.00 14.94 4.60
N GLY A 139 -13.10 14.39 3.39
CA GLY A 139 -12.71 15.08 2.16
C GLY A 139 -11.19 15.24 1.96
N VAL A 140 -10.36 14.55 2.74
CA VAL A 140 -8.91 14.48 2.50
C VAL A 140 -8.65 13.43 1.44
N ASP A 141 -8.05 13.85 0.34
CA ASP A 141 -7.68 12.95 -0.75
C ASP A 141 -6.30 12.34 -0.45
N TYR A 142 -6.27 11.05 -0.09
CA TYR A 142 -5.02 10.29 0.06
C TYR A 142 -4.57 9.68 -1.29
N SER A 143 -5.32 9.92 -2.37
CA SER A 143 -4.91 9.58 -3.71
C SER A 143 -3.73 10.45 -4.16
N SER A 144 -2.83 9.87 -4.95
CA SER A 144 -1.81 10.63 -5.68
C SER A 144 -1.72 10.09 -7.10
N CYS A 145 -0.80 10.60 -7.91
CA CYS A 145 -0.57 10.07 -9.25
C CYS A 145 -0.39 8.53 -9.20
N GLY A 146 -0.84 7.79 -10.22
CA GLY A 146 -0.70 6.31 -10.23
C GLY A 146 -1.74 5.57 -9.39
N GLN A 147 -2.89 6.19 -9.14
CA GLN A 147 -4.10 5.52 -8.64
C GLN A 147 -5.03 5.22 -9.81
N SER A 148 -5.54 3.99 -9.87
CA SER A 148 -6.58 3.58 -10.81
C SER A 148 -7.79 4.45 -10.55
N GLY A 149 -8.07 5.37 -11.49
CA GLY A 149 -9.14 6.34 -11.32
C GLY A 149 -8.84 7.59 -10.51
N SER A 150 -7.55 7.96 -10.34
CA SER A 150 -7.18 9.35 -9.97
C SER A 150 -7.94 10.33 -10.87
N ARG A 151 -8.68 11.25 -10.24
CA ARG A 151 -9.77 12.07 -10.82
C ARG A 151 -9.32 13.09 -11.89
N SER A 152 -8.07 13.04 -12.33
CA SER A 152 -7.48 13.96 -13.30
C SER A 152 -7.07 13.33 -14.64
N CYS A 153 -6.94 12.00 -14.74
CA CYS A 153 -6.46 11.35 -15.98
C CYS A 153 -7.56 10.78 -16.88
N SER A 154 -8.84 10.96 -16.54
CA SER A 154 -9.96 10.60 -17.41
C SER A 154 -10.51 11.83 -18.10
N TYR A 155 -10.73 11.76 -19.42
CA TYR A 155 -11.44 12.78 -20.20
C TYR A 155 -12.96 12.89 -19.85
N ILE A 156 -13.42 12.20 -18.82
CA ILE A 156 -14.81 12.24 -18.34
C ILE A 156 -15.00 13.50 -17.49
N ASN A 157 -15.68 14.50 -18.06
CA ASN A 157 -15.94 15.78 -17.39
C ASN A 157 -16.92 15.65 -16.21
N ASN A 158 -17.95 14.80 -16.35
CA ASN A 158 -18.95 14.58 -15.30
C ASN A 158 -18.31 13.92 -14.06
N PRO A 159 -18.39 14.53 -12.86
CA PRO A 159 -17.77 13.98 -11.65
C PRO A 159 -18.32 12.62 -11.20
N ALA A 160 -19.62 12.38 -11.38
CA ALA A 160 -20.27 11.13 -10.97
C ALA A 160 -19.90 9.98 -11.90
N GLU A 161 -19.96 10.21 -13.22
CA GLU A 161 -19.52 9.23 -14.23
C GLU A 161 -18.03 8.93 -14.10
N ARG A 162 -17.21 9.95 -13.83
CA ARG A 162 -15.79 9.78 -13.57
C ARG A 162 -15.52 8.91 -12.36
N LYS A 163 -16.30 9.07 -11.28
CA LYS A 163 -16.22 8.23 -10.08
C LYS A 163 -16.64 6.78 -10.37
N ALA A 164 -17.73 6.59 -11.11
CA ALA A 164 -18.20 5.25 -11.49
C ALA A 164 -17.16 4.51 -12.35
N ALA A 165 -16.63 5.17 -13.38
CA ALA A 165 -15.58 4.59 -14.24
C ALA A 165 -14.26 4.34 -13.48
N ALA A 166 -13.94 5.17 -12.47
CA ALA A 166 -12.81 4.93 -11.58
C ALA A 166 -13.02 3.66 -10.75
N ALA A 167 -14.18 3.50 -10.12
CA ALA A 167 -14.52 2.32 -9.32
C ALA A 167 -14.47 1.03 -10.16
N GLU A 168 -15.00 1.06 -11.38
CA GLU A 168 -14.95 -0.09 -12.30
C GLU A 168 -13.51 -0.49 -12.67
N ARG A 169 -12.65 0.50 -12.94
CA ARG A 169 -11.22 0.23 -13.21
C ARG A 169 -10.50 -0.36 -12.00
N VAL A 170 -10.80 0.14 -10.80
CA VAL A 170 -10.22 -0.38 -9.55
C VAL A 170 -10.65 -1.81 -9.33
N LEU A 171 -11.95 -2.11 -9.45
CA LEU A 171 -12.48 -3.47 -9.28
C LEU A 171 -11.82 -4.45 -10.27
N LYS A 172 -11.76 -4.07 -11.55
CA LYS A 172 -11.10 -4.88 -12.58
C LYS A 172 -9.64 -5.15 -12.24
N MET A 173 -8.91 -4.11 -11.81
CA MET A 173 -7.51 -4.24 -11.40
C MET A 173 -7.37 -5.17 -10.20
N GLU A 174 -8.20 -5.03 -9.18
CA GLU A 174 -8.16 -5.86 -7.96
C GLU A 174 -8.35 -7.34 -8.29
N GLU A 175 -9.32 -7.66 -9.15
CA GLU A 175 -9.59 -9.04 -9.59
C GLU A 175 -8.47 -9.61 -10.48
N GLU A 176 -7.96 -8.82 -11.43
CA GLU A 176 -6.85 -9.25 -12.30
C GLU A 176 -5.56 -9.46 -11.50
N SER A 177 -5.30 -8.60 -10.52
CA SER A 177 -4.14 -8.70 -9.62
C SER A 177 -4.21 -9.95 -8.77
N ALA A 178 -5.38 -10.30 -8.25
CA ALA A 178 -5.56 -11.49 -7.43
C ALA A 178 -5.25 -12.77 -8.22
N LYS A 179 -5.63 -12.80 -9.52
CA LYS A 179 -5.35 -13.93 -10.43
C LYS A 179 -3.87 -14.03 -10.78
N LYS A 180 -3.20 -12.88 -10.96
CA LYS A 180 -1.79 -12.80 -11.37
C LYS A 180 -0.81 -12.63 -10.21
N LEU A 181 -1.26 -12.80 -8.97
CA LEU A 181 -0.43 -12.60 -7.79
C LEU A 181 0.82 -13.52 -7.76
N PRO A 182 0.72 -14.83 -8.10
CA PRO A 182 1.90 -15.70 -8.13
C PRO A 182 2.92 -15.27 -9.20
N GLU A 183 2.43 -14.87 -10.38
CA GLU A 183 3.25 -14.33 -11.45
C GLU A 183 3.94 -13.02 -11.01
N SER A 184 3.18 -12.15 -10.33
CA SER A 184 3.67 -10.87 -9.84
C SER A 184 4.83 -11.04 -8.87
N LEU A 185 4.75 -12.04 -8.00
CA LEU A 185 5.85 -12.42 -7.10
C LEU A 185 7.05 -12.98 -7.85
N SER A 186 6.84 -13.87 -8.83
CA SER A 186 7.96 -14.43 -9.62
C SER A 186 8.70 -13.37 -10.44
N ASN A 187 7.99 -12.33 -10.88
CA ASN A 187 8.55 -11.20 -11.61
C ASN A 187 9.41 -10.27 -10.73
N CYS A 188 9.31 -10.41 -9.41
CA CYS A 188 10.00 -9.57 -8.46
C CYS A 188 11.02 -10.38 -7.65
N GLN A 189 12.30 -10.26 -8.01
CA GLN A 189 13.38 -10.89 -7.26
C GLN A 189 13.35 -10.46 -5.79
N PRO A 190 13.78 -11.29 -4.83
CA PRO A 190 14.00 -10.85 -3.46
C PRO A 190 15.05 -9.74 -3.46
N LYS A 191 14.88 -8.71 -2.62
CA LYS A 191 15.95 -7.75 -2.38
C LYS A 191 17.16 -8.51 -1.84
N ASN A 192 18.26 -8.51 -2.59
CA ASN A 192 19.55 -8.97 -2.10
C ASN A 192 20.03 -7.94 -1.08
N ASN A 193 19.65 -8.13 0.18
CA ASN A 193 20.25 -7.40 1.29
C ASN A 193 21.66 -7.95 1.50
N GLY A 194 22.59 -7.60 0.60
CA GLY A 194 24.00 -7.66 0.90
C GLY A 194 24.27 -6.65 2.00
N HIS A 195 24.90 -7.14 3.08
CA HIS A 195 25.26 -6.47 4.35
C HIS A 195 24.28 -6.70 5.51
#